data_AF-A0AAE4Q5H5-F1
#
_entry.id   AF-A0AAE4Q5H5-F1
#
_cell.length_a   1.000
_cell.length_b   1.000
_cell.length_c   1.000
_cell.angle_alpha   90.00
_cell.angle_beta   90.00
_cell.angle_gamma   90.00
#
_symmetry.space_group_name_H-M   'P 1'
#
loop_
_entity.id
_entity.type
_entity.pdbx_description
1 polymer ?
#
loop_
_entity_poly.entity_id
_entity_poly.type
_entity_poly.pdbx_seq_one_letter_code
_entity_poly.pdbx_strand_id
1 'polypeptide(L)'
;MGAPSAQRPSLEAIMTQSDFRDLLYKIKADAYSDFSGAGVIISDSPANLPIVNLRDTPPKLSGSVVGILSELSSYKSKYHDGFHILNRKGEITHVAQYFSPPIIKEVRIDNVRPVGGRFVAALFGSAIPDVIMTGVISERHGLSIFVDGKEVYFEEAQ
;
A
#
# COMPACT_ATOMS: atom_id res chain seq x y z
N MET A 1 -22.02 42.77 -18.84
CA MET A 1 -22.32 41.49 -18.18
C MET A 1 -21.42 40.43 -18.78
N GLY A 2 -20.28 40.16 -18.14
CA GLY A 2 -19.38 39.08 -18.56
C GLY A 2 -19.84 37.77 -17.93
N ALA A 3 -20.00 36.73 -18.74
CA ALA A 3 -20.31 35.39 -18.25
C ALA A 3 -19.19 34.89 -17.32
N PRO A 4 -19.49 34.14 -16.25
CA PRO A 4 -18.46 33.53 -15.42
C PRO A 4 -17.71 32.48 -16.25
N SER A 5 -16.40 32.65 -16.37
CA SER A 5 -15.50 31.61 -16.86
C SER A 5 -15.58 30.41 -15.91
N ALA A 6 -16.26 29.34 -16.35
CA ALA A 6 -16.17 28.05 -15.69
C ALA A 6 -14.72 27.57 -15.77
N GLN A 7 -13.98 27.68 -14.66
CA GLN A 7 -12.72 26.97 -14.48
C GLN A 7 -13.02 25.48 -14.65
N ARG A 8 -12.47 24.89 -15.73
CA ARG A 8 -12.46 23.44 -15.90
C ARG A 8 -11.75 22.85 -14.67
N PRO A 9 -12.31 21.84 -14.00
CA PRO A 9 -11.59 21.17 -12.93
C PRO A 9 -10.27 20.64 -13.52
N SER A 10 -9.16 21.00 -12.88
CA SER A 10 -7.87 20.40 -13.17
C SER A 10 -8.02 18.89 -12.98
N LEU A 11 -7.61 18.10 -13.98
CA LEU A 11 -7.39 16.68 -13.80
C LEU A 11 -6.31 16.53 -12.72
N GLU A 12 -6.72 16.32 -11.47
CA GLU A 12 -5.79 15.99 -10.40
C GLU A 12 -5.06 14.71 -10.80
N ALA A 13 -3.73 14.73 -10.74
CA ALA A 13 -2.92 13.58 -11.10
C ALA A 13 -3.23 12.43 -10.13
N ILE A 14 -3.71 11.31 -10.66
CA ILE A 14 -3.95 10.09 -9.90
C ILE A 14 -2.71 9.20 -9.93
N MET A 15 -2.46 8.51 -8.83
CA MET A 15 -1.34 7.58 -8.69
C MET A 15 -1.43 6.46 -9.72
N THR A 16 -0.41 6.37 -10.57
CA THR A 16 -0.23 5.27 -11.51
C THR A 16 0.50 4.10 -10.83
N GLN A 17 0.53 2.94 -11.49
CA GLN A 17 1.34 1.81 -11.03
C GLN A 17 2.84 2.17 -10.95
N SER A 18 3.34 3.01 -11.85
CA SER A 18 4.74 3.47 -11.81
C SER A 18 5.00 4.35 -10.60
N ASP A 19 4.11 5.28 -10.31
CA ASP A 19 4.21 6.14 -9.12
C ASP A 19 4.17 5.30 -7.83
N PHE A 20 3.30 4.28 -7.80
CA PHE A 20 3.17 3.39 -6.66
C PHE A 20 4.42 2.52 -6.45
N ARG A 21 4.99 2.00 -7.54
CA ARG A 21 6.27 1.29 -7.51
C ARG A 21 7.37 2.20 -6.95
N ASP A 22 7.49 3.41 -7.47
CA ASP A 22 8.53 4.36 -7.06
C ASP A 22 8.34 4.79 -5.60
N LEU A 23 7.09 4.90 -5.12
CA LEU A 23 6.78 5.10 -3.71
C LEU A 23 7.33 3.95 -2.84
N LEU A 24 7.03 2.70 -3.18
CA LEU A 24 7.50 1.53 -2.43
C LEU A 24 9.03 1.45 -2.38
N TYR A 25 9.71 1.69 -3.50
CA TYR A 25 11.18 1.77 -3.50
C TYR A 25 11.72 2.84 -2.57
N LYS A 26 11.15 4.05 -2.63
CA LYS A 26 11.59 5.16 -1.79
C LYS A 26 11.34 4.88 -0.31
N ILE A 27 10.26 4.19 0.05
CA ILE A 27 10.01 3.76 1.44
C ILE A 27 11.18 2.90 1.95
N LYS A 28 11.64 1.92 1.17
CA LYS A 28 12.79 1.08 1.56
C LYS A 28 14.11 1.85 1.51
N ALA A 29 14.32 2.71 0.50
CA ALA A 29 15.56 3.47 0.35
C ALA A 29 15.76 4.50 1.47
N ASP A 30 14.67 5.12 1.92
CA ASP A 30 14.67 6.06 3.04
C ASP A 30 14.58 5.35 4.40
N ALA A 31 14.38 4.02 4.41
CA ALA A 31 14.37 3.27 5.65
C ALA A 31 15.80 3.10 6.17
N TYR A 32 15.99 3.36 7.46
CA TYR A 32 17.24 3.10 8.15
C TYR A 32 17.48 1.58 8.30
N SER A 33 18.53 1.19 9.01
CA SER A 33 18.94 -0.20 9.21
C SER A 33 17.95 -1.09 10.00
N ASP A 34 16.76 -0.60 10.34
CA ASP A 34 15.74 -1.30 11.12
C ASP A 34 14.41 -1.47 10.38
N PHE A 35 14.47 -1.61 9.05
CA PHE A 35 13.30 -1.78 8.19
C PHE A 35 12.62 -3.14 8.39
N SER A 36 11.33 -3.12 8.75
CA SER A 36 10.51 -4.33 8.93
C SER A 36 9.78 -4.80 7.67
N GLY A 37 9.85 -3.99 6.60
CA GLY A 37 8.99 -4.12 5.43
C GLY A 37 7.70 -3.29 5.55
N ALA A 38 7.09 -2.98 4.41
CA ALA A 38 5.84 -2.23 4.32
C ALA A 38 4.77 -3.00 3.53
N GLY A 39 3.51 -2.84 3.92
CA GLY A 39 2.35 -3.22 3.13
C GLY A 39 1.51 -1.98 2.83
N VAL A 40 1.18 -1.74 1.57
CA VAL A 40 0.41 -0.57 1.15
C VAL A 40 -0.77 -1.00 0.27
N ILE A 41 -1.93 -0.40 0.50
CA ILE A 41 -3.15 -0.59 -0.29
C ILE A 41 -3.53 0.76 -0.89
N ILE A 42 -3.84 0.79 -2.19
CA ILE A 42 -4.45 1.95 -2.83
C ILE A 42 -5.96 1.70 -2.93
N SER A 43 -6.76 2.54 -2.27
CA SER A 43 -8.22 2.45 -2.26
C SER A 43 -8.84 3.83 -1.98
N ASP A 44 -9.84 4.21 -2.78
CA ASP A 44 -10.67 5.40 -2.54
C ASP A 44 -11.87 5.08 -1.61
N SER A 45 -12.09 3.81 -1.26
CA SER A 45 -13.23 3.36 -0.45
C SER A 45 -12.80 2.35 0.63
N PRO A 46 -11.89 2.74 1.54
CA PRO A 46 -11.35 1.84 2.56
C PRO A 46 -12.40 1.28 3.53
N ALA A 47 -13.55 1.95 3.68
CA ALA A 47 -14.64 1.52 4.55
C ALA A 47 -15.25 0.15 4.16
N ASN A 48 -15.08 -0.28 2.90
CA ASN A 48 -15.60 -1.55 2.40
C ASN A 48 -14.57 -2.69 2.51
N LEU A 49 -13.34 -2.39 2.91
CA LEU A 49 -12.28 -3.38 3.00
C LEU A 49 -12.40 -4.19 4.30
N PRO A 50 -12.03 -5.47 4.30
CA PRO A 50 -11.96 -6.29 5.51
C PRO A 50 -10.74 -5.90 6.37
N ILE A 51 -10.83 -4.72 6.97
CA ILE A 51 -9.77 -4.10 7.78
C ILE A 51 -10.22 -3.84 9.22
N VAL A 52 -9.25 -3.86 10.13
CA VAL A 52 -9.41 -3.37 11.50
C VAL A 52 -8.12 -2.71 11.97
N ASN A 53 -8.25 -1.65 12.78
CA ASN A 53 -7.10 -0.97 13.38
C ASN A 53 -6.33 -1.95 14.29
N LEU A 54 -5.04 -2.17 14.01
CA LEU A 54 -4.16 -2.91 14.92
C LEU A 54 -3.77 -2.09 16.15
N ARG A 55 -4.00 -0.78 16.11
CA ARG A 55 -3.61 0.18 17.14
C ARG A 55 -4.81 1.00 17.58
N ASP A 56 -4.82 1.29 18.87
CA ASP A 56 -5.84 2.07 19.56
C ASP A 56 -5.79 3.58 19.24
N THR A 57 -4.64 4.06 18.76
CA THR A 57 -4.33 5.48 18.61
C THR A 57 -3.70 5.74 17.25
N PRO A 58 -4.16 6.73 16.48
CA PRO A 58 -3.51 7.10 15.21
C PRO A 58 -2.13 7.72 15.47
N PRO A 59 -1.15 7.54 14.56
CA PRO A 59 0.10 8.28 14.64
C PRO A 59 -0.12 9.78 14.38
N LYS A 60 0.83 10.60 14.82
CA LYS A 60 0.94 11.97 14.33
C LYS A 60 1.65 11.93 12.98
N LEU A 61 0.96 12.34 11.92
CA LEU A 61 1.51 12.35 10.57
C LEU A 61 2.06 13.73 10.24
N SER A 62 3.33 13.81 9.87
CA SER A 62 3.97 15.04 9.42
C SER A 62 5.07 14.74 8.41
N GLY A 63 5.16 15.56 7.36
CA GLY A 63 6.16 15.41 6.31
C GLY A 63 5.60 14.77 5.04
N SER A 64 6.50 14.23 4.21
CA SER A 64 6.13 13.56 2.97
C SER A 64 5.56 12.16 3.24
N VAL A 65 4.72 11.67 2.32
CA VAL A 65 4.15 10.32 2.39
C VAL A 65 5.24 9.24 2.47
N VAL A 66 6.32 9.39 1.69
CA VAL A 66 7.49 8.51 1.74
C VAL A 66 8.12 8.52 3.13
N GLY A 67 8.42 9.71 3.69
CA GLY A 67 9.07 9.83 4.99
C GLY A 67 8.22 9.24 6.11
N ILE A 68 6.91 9.50 6.08
CA ILE A 68 5.95 8.91 7.02
C ILE A 68 5.97 7.39 6.92
N LEU A 69 5.79 6.82 5.72
CA LEU A 69 5.70 5.37 5.56
C LEU A 69 7.03 4.67 5.88
N SER A 70 8.17 5.31 5.58
CA SER A 70 9.50 4.85 5.99
C SER A 70 9.61 4.77 7.52
N GLU A 71 9.27 5.85 8.23
CA GLU A 71 9.27 5.87 9.70
C GLU A 71 8.35 4.80 10.30
N LEU A 72 7.14 4.68 9.75
CA LEU A 72 6.16 3.70 10.21
C LEU A 72 6.66 2.27 10.01
N SER A 73 7.48 2.01 8.98
CA SER A 73 7.98 0.68 8.62
C SER A 73 9.20 0.23 9.44
N SER A 74 9.69 1.03 10.39
CA SER A 74 10.76 0.62 11.31
C SER A 74 10.26 -0.38 12.35
N TYR A 75 11.07 -1.39 12.70
CA TYR A 75 10.79 -2.30 13.82
C TYR A 75 10.56 -1.59 15.17
N LYS A 76 11.03 -0.35 15.33
CA LYS A 76 10.80 0.46 16.54
C LYS A 76 9.44 1.16 16.54
N SER A 77 8.83 1.32 15.38
CA SER A 77 7.51 1.92 15.26
C SER A 77 6.45 0.92 15.69
N LYS A 78 5.59 1.28 16.64
CA LYS A 78 4.44 0.43 16.97
C LYS A 78 3.52 0.20 15.75
N TYR A 79 3.59 1.04 14.72
CA TYR A 79 2.72 1.00 13.54
C TYR A 79 3.27 0.18 12.37
N HIS A 80 4.39 -0.53 12.54
CA HIS A 80 5.09 -1.25 11.46
C HIS A 80 4.37 -2.49 10.91
N ASP A 81 3.35 -2.96 11.62
CA ASP A 81 2.63 -4.18 11.27
C ASP A 81 1.28 -3.90 10.60
N GLY A 82 0.88 -4.83 9.73
CA GLY A 82 -0.30 -4.68 8.88
C GLY A 82 -0.04 -3.86 7.61
N PHE A 83 -1.08 -3.17 7.15
CA PHE A 83 -1.09 -2.36 5.93
C PHE A 83 -1.39 -0.90 6.24
N HIS A 84 -0.79 -0.02 5.45
CA HIS A 84 -1.18 1.39 5.34
C HIS A 84 -2.04 1.58 4.10
N ILE A 85 -3.01 2.47 4.14
CA ILE A 85 -3.94 2.70 3.02
C ILE A 85 -3.79 4.13 2.54
N LEU A 86 -3.60 4.28 1.24
CA LEU A 86 -3.58 5.55 0.54
C LEU A 86 -4.77 5.61 -0.43
N ASN A 87 -5.28 6.81 -0.68
CA ASN A 87 -6.21 7.03 -1.79
C ASN A 87 -5.45 7.24 -3.11
N ARG A 88 -6.16 7.39 -4.24
CA ARG A 88 -5.52 7.66 -5.55
C ARG A 88 -4.73 8.95 -5.64
N LYS A 89 -4.93 9.90 -4.72
CA LYS A 89 -4.16 11.14 -4.65
C LYS A 89 -2.84 10.95 -3.88
N GLY A 90 -2.60 9.76 -3.33
CA GLY A 90 -1.43 9.44 -2.51
C GLY A 90 -1.56 9.90 -1.05
N GLU A 91 -2.74 10.27 -0.60
CA GLU A 91 -2.97 10.70 0.79
C GLU A 91 -3.16 9.46 1.68
N ILE A 92 -2.44 9.41 2.80
CA ILE A 92 -2.59 8.34 3.78
C ILE A 92 -3.94 8.51 4.49
N THR A 93 -4.80 7.52 4.36
CA THR A 93 -6.14 7.50 4.98
C THR A 93 -6.18 6.61 6.21
N HIS A 94 -5.41 5.51 6.22
CA HIS A 94 -5.37 4.55 7.32
C HIS A 94 -3.95 4.06 7.58
N VAL A 95 -3.64 3.76 8.84
CA VAL A 95 -2.33 3.28 9.27
C VAL A 95 -2.49 2.01 10.10
N ALA A 96 -1.58 1.05 9.92
CA ALA A 96 -1.49 -0.17 10.72
C ALA A 96 -2.82 -0.95 10.77
N GLN A 97 -3.34 -1.27 9.58
CA GLN A 97 -4.55 -2.06 9.42
C GLN A 97 -4.22 -3.54 9.37
N TYR A 98 -4.86 -4.34 10.20
CA TYR A 98 -4.96 -5.76 9.93
C TYR A 98 -5.87 -5.91 8.73
N PHE A 99 -5.38 -6.55 7.67
CA PHE A 99 -6.11 -6.74 6.43
C PHE A 99 -6.29 -8.23 6.18
N SER A 100 -7.54 -8.69 6.17
CA SER A 100 -7.89 -10.11 6.06
C SER A 100 -8.79 -10.33 4.84
N PRO A 101 -8.21 -10.35 3.63
CA PRO A 101 -8.98 -10.56 2.43
C PRO A 101 -9.59 -11.97 2.39
N PRO A 102 -10.76 -12.14 1.76
CA PRO A 102 -11.35 -13.46 1.57
C PRO A 102 -10.48 -14.33 0.66
N ILE A 103 -10.61 -15.64 0.80
CA ILE A 103 -9.97 -16.59 -0.12
C ILE A 103 -10.76 -16.61 -1.44
N ILE A 104 -10.12 -16.17 -2.51
CA ILE A 104 -10.67 -16.10 -3.87
C ILE A 104 -10.15 -17.30 -4.66
N LYS A 105 -11.07 -18.13 -5.18
CA LYS A 105 -10.75 -19.43 -5.78
C LYS A 105 -9.96 -19.33 -7.08
N GLU A 106 -9.97 -18.18 -7.71
CA GLU A 106 -9.33 -17.90 -9.00
C GLU A 106 -7.89 -17.41 -8.82
N VAL A 107 -7.57 -16.86 -7.64
CA VAL A 107 -6.22 -16.40 -7.29
C VAL A 107 -5.31 -17.60 -7.05
N ARG A 108 -4.09 -17.52 -7.57
CA ARG A 108 -3.09 -18.58 -7.46
C ARG A 108 -1.84 -18.01 -6.80
N ILE A 109 -1.36 -18.71 -5.78
CA ILE A 109 -0.06 -18.41 -5.16
C ILE A 109 1.00 -19.21 -5.94
N ASP A 110 2.07 -18.54 -6.32
CA ASP A 110 3.29 -19.21 -6.75
C ASP A 110 3.96 -19.86 -5.54
N ASN A 111 3.81 -21.17 -5.41
CA ASN A 111 4.34 -21.93 -4.27
C ASN A 111 5.81 -22.30 -4.42
N VAL A 112 6.48 -21.88 -5.51
CA VAL A 112 7.92 -22.10 -5.70
C VAL A 112 8.72 -21.12 -4.85
N ARG A 113 8.27 -19.87 -4.77
CA ARG A 113 8.90 -18.83 -3.95
C ARG A 113 8.36 -18.90 -2.52
N PRO A 114 9.21 -18.89 -1.48
CA PRO A 114 8.73 -18.70 -0.11
C PRO A 114 8.07 -17.33 -0.03
N VAL A 115 6.83 -17.25 0.45
CA VAL A 115 6.11 -15.99 0.63
C VAL A 115 5.47 -15.93 2.02
N GLY A 116 5.46 -14.73 2.61
CA GLY A 116 4.88 -14.49 3.94
C GLY A 116 3.40 -14.11 3.91
N GLY A 117 2.77 -14.06 5.09
CA GLY A 117 1.35 -13.71 5.21
C GLY A 117 0.97 -12.34 4.62
N ARG A 118 1.85 -11.34 4.72
CA ARG A 118 1.63 -10.01 4.12
C ARG A 118 1.57 -10.07 2.59
N PHE A 119 2.42 -10.89 1.96
CA PHE A 119 2.37 -11.12 0.51
C PHE A 119 1.03 -11.73 0.11
N VAL A 120 0.60 -12.79 0.81
CA VAL A 120 -0.66 -13.48 0.52
C VAL A 120 -1.86 -12.54 0.71
N ALA A 121 -1.88 -11.75 1.79
CA ALA A 121 -2.92 -10.76 2.02
C ALA A 121 -2.94 -9.67 0.92
N ALA A 122 -1.78 -9.21 0.45
CA ALA A 122 -1.72 -8.26 -0.65
C ALA A 122 -2.27 -8.87 -1.95
N LEU A 123 -1.85 -10.09 -2.30
CA LEU A 123 -2.29 -10.78 -3.50
C LEU A 123 -3.82 -10.98 -3.53
N PHE A 124 -4.38 -11.62 -2.51
CA PHE A 124 -5.83 -11.85 -2.45
C PHE A 124 -6.61 -10.55 -2.31
N GLY A 125 -6.09 -9.61 -1.51
CA GLY A 125 -6.71 -8.31 -1.32
C GLY A 125 -6.79 -7.47 -2.59
N SER A 126 -5.84 -7.62 -3.51
CA SER A 126 -5.85 -6.91 -4.80
C SER A 126 -7.00 -7.32 -5.74
N ALA A 127 -7.69 -8.43 -5.46
CA ALA A 127 -8.87 -8.86 -6.21
C ALA A 127 -10.19 -8.38 -5.60
N ILE A 128 -10.16 -7.61 -4.51
CA ILE A 128 -11.35 -6.97 -3.95
C ILE A 128 -11.71 -5.75 -4.84
N PRO A 129 -12.97 -5.56 -5.27
CA PRO A 129 -13.35 -4.50 -6.21
C PRO A 129 -12.94 -3.07 -5.79
N ASP A 130 -12.94 -2.78 -4.49
CA ASP A 130 -12.59 -1.44 -3.96
C ASP A 130 -11.07 -1.26 -3.73
N VAL A 131 -10.26 -2.26 -4.07
CA VAL A 131 -8.80 -2.18 -4.06
C VAL A 131 -8.31 -1.93 -5.47
N ILE A 132 -7.54 -0.85 -5.65
CA ILE A 132 -6.99 -0.47 -6.95
C ILE A 132 -5.70 -1.23 -7.21
N MET A 133 -4.84 -1.30 -6.19
CA MET A 133 -3.62 -2.12 -6.19
C MET A 133 -3.15 -2.31 -4.75
N THR A 134 -2.42 -3.39 -4.53
CA THR A 134 -1.69 -3.61 -3.28
C THR A 134 -0.20 -3.75 -3.57
N GLY A 135 0.63 -3.42 -2.60
CA GLY A 135 2.07 -3.52 -2.72
C GLY A 135 2.69 -3.97 -1.41
N VAL A 136 3.72 -4.79 -1.53
CA VAL A 136 4.54 -5.20 -0.39
C VAL A 136 5.99 -4.99 -0.75
N ILE A 137 6.76 -4.53 0.24
CA ILE A 137 8.20 -4.45 0.14
C ILE A 137 8.82 -4.97 1.43
N SER A 138 9.85 -5.81 1.34
CA SER A 138 10.57 -6.33 2.50
C SER A 138 12.03 -6.60 2.17
N GLU A 139 12.87 -6.74 3.19
CA GLU A 139 14.28 -7.11 3.01
C GLU A 139 14.45 -8.49 2.36
N ARG A 140 13.55 -9.45 2.63
CA ARG A 140 13.72 -10.84 2.18
C ARG A 140 13.08 -11.16 0.83
N HIS A 141 11.97 -10.51 0.51
CA HIS A 141 11.16 -10.86 -0.68
C HIS A 141 11.19 -9.78 -1.76
N GLY A 142 11.95 -8.69 -1.55
CA GLY A 142 11.98 -7.58 -2.48
C GLY A 142 10.64 -6.84 -2.53
N LEU A 143 10.25 -6.37 -3.71
CA LEU A 143 9.05 -5.56 -3.95
C LEU A 143 8.09 -6.35 -4.87
N SER A 144 6.82 -6.45 -4.47
CA SER A 144 5.73 -6.96 -5.32
C SER A 144 4.57 -5.98 -5.40
N ILE A 145 3.94 -5.87 -6.57
CA ILE A 145 2.68 -5.14 -6.77
C ILE A 145 1.64 -6.09 -7.36
N PHE A 146 0.43 -6.01 -6.82
CA PHE A 146 -0.69 -6.84 -7.25
C PHE A 146 -1.89 -6.00 -7.69
N VAL A 147 -2.53 -6.46 -8.76
CA VAL A 147 -3.76 -5.90 -9.34
C VAL A 147 -4.64 -7.06 -9.79
N ASP A 148 -5.93 -7.01 -9.48
CA ASP A 148 -6.93 -8.02 -9.88
C ASP A 148 -6.52 -9.46 -9.53
N GLY A 149 -5.88 -9.63 -8.37
CA GLY A 149 -5.46 -10.95 -7.88
C GLY A 149 -4.24 -11.53 -8.59
N LYS A 150 -3.43 -10.68 -9.25
CA LYS A 150 -2.23 -11.08 -10.00
C LYS A 150 -1.03 -10.24 -9.58
N GLU A 151 0.14 -10.87 -9.51
CA GLU A 151 1.41 -10.14 -9.38
C GLU A 151 1.76 -9.53 -10.74
N VAL A 152 1.67 -8.21 -10.85
CA VAL A 152 1.93 -7.46 -12.09
C VAL A 152 3.34 -6.84 -12.13
N TYR A 153 4.02 -6.83 -10.99
CA TYR A 153 5.41 -6.40 -10.86
C TYR A 153 6.08 -7.16 -9.72
N PHE A 154 7.33 -7.54 -9.93
CA PHE A 154 8.20 -8.15 -8.92
C PHE A 154 9.65 -7.72 -9.16
N GLU A 155 10.34 -7.38 -8.08
CA GLU A 155 11.80 -7.26 -8.05
C GLU A 155 12.35 -7.99 -6.82
N GLU A 156 13.39 -8.79 -7.02
CA GLU A 156 14.07 -9.49 -5.93
C GLU A 156 14.78 -8.50 -4.98
N ALA A 157 14.94 -8.91 -3.72
CA ALA A 157 15.77 -8.14 -2.82
C ALA A 157 17.24 -8.18 -3.29
N GLN A 158 17.83 -6.99 -3.48
CA GLN A 158 19.27 -6.81 -3.59
C GLN A 158 19.95 -6.94 -2.23
#